data_AF-A0A921ZDR6-F1
#
_entry.id   AF-A0A921ZDR6-F1
#
_cell.length_a   1.000
_cell.length_b   1.000
_cell.length_c   1.000
_cell.angle_alpha   90.00
_cell.angle_beta   90.00
_cell.angle_gamma   90.00
#
_symmetry.space_group_name_H-M   'P 1'
#
loop_
_entity.id
_entity.type
_entity.pdbx_description
1 polymer ?
#
loop_
_entity_poly.entity_id
_entity_poly.type
_entity_poly.pdbx_seq_one_letter_code
_entity_poly.pdbx_strand_id
1 'polypeptide(L)'
;MTKNILNLPVDILVNVLKKLGLSDLRNVILTCKTLRSLVVNDNTIWRSICRDKLILEDPLHNRSNNEQNWYNRCRISNNWCSGYFKNKVIVQFHSNYMPWLKLHNSEILAVSKGSELLCYAVDRKKIPNSKSTCWTLSVPTVSRNDVRTHDISRFVIRNNTLVCGNRDGSTAVYKIPYYKQKPLLLHHIQDCHENGQVEVSAVELIETSDFCYIVTASNNSQNIIFWQSNENGYNITDSIMDIPIHNGEGVRCMAVNNVMDKLAIGLDGNSKPLLLDIHIGKYLMTADSTRNSKQAIRDIGWHNNNTIMYVTHSGMLHLMDTRTNDFVRKTDQYYCINLKRSEV
;
A
#
# COMPACT_ATOMS: atom_id res chain seq x y z
N MET A 1 -60.95 4.10 4.18
CA MET A 1 -59.64 4.47 3.57
C MET A 1 -58.54 4.13 4.55
N THR A 2 -57.75 3.10 4.30
CA THR A 2 -56.53 2.84 5.06
C THR A 2 -55.51 3.93 4.71
N LYS A 3 -55.11 4.73 5.70
CA LYS A 3 -54.07 5.75 5.54
C LYS A 3 -52.74 5.04 5.27
N ASN A 4 -52.33 5.03 4.00
CA ASN A 4 -51.07 4.43 3.58
C ASN A 4 -49.97 5.49 3.63
N ILE A 5 -48.89 5.22 4.38
CA ILE A 5 -47.72 6.10 4.46
C ILE A 5 -47.11 6.36 3.07
N LEU A 6 -47.26 5.42 2.13
CA LEU A 6 -46.79 5.53 0.75
C LEU A 6 -47.48 6.64 -0.06
N ASN A 7 -48.60 7.19 0.43
CA ASN A 7 -49.27 8.31 -0.22
C ASN A 7 -48.63 9.66 0.13
N LEU A 8 -47.67 9.69 1.05
CA LEU A 8 -46.91 10.90 1.36
C LEU A 8 -45.93 11.23 0.23
N PRO A 9 -45.67 12.52 -0.01
CA PRO A 9 -44.56 12.98 -0.84
C PRO A 9 -43.23 12.32 -0.43
N VAL A 10 -42.38 12.01 -1.43
CA VAL A 10 -41.13 11.25 -1.25
C VAL A 10 -40.15 11.98 -0.32
N ASP A 11 -40.09 13.30 -0.40
CA ASP A 11 -39.28 14.15 0.46
C ASP A 11 -39.70 14.08 1.94
N ILE A 12 -41.01 14.01 2.21
CA ILE A 12 -41.54 13.81 3.56
C ILE A 12 -41.16 12.41 4.05
N LEU A 13 -41.32 11.38 3.22
CA LEU A 13 -40.90 10.02 3.55
C LEU A 13 -39.41 9.94 3.90
N VAL A 14 -38.55 10.53 3.07
CA VAL A 14 -37.09 10.57 3.31
C VAL A 14 -36.77 11.28 4.62
N ASN A 15 -37.45 12.39 4.94
CA ASN A 15 -37.25 13.11 6.20
C ASN A 15 -37.66 12.29 7.43
N VAL A 16 -38.75 11.52 7.34
CA VAL A 16 -39.14 10.57 8.40
C VAL A 16 -38.08 9.46 8.54
N LEU A 17 -37.65 8.87 7.43
CA LEU A 17 -36.69 7.76 7.41
C LEU A 17 -35.31 8.16 7.95
N LYS A 18 -34.86 9.41 7.75
CA LYS A 18 -33.62 9.95 8.34
C LYS A 18 -33.60 9.95 9.87
N LYS A 19 -34.75 9.90 10.53
CA LYS A 19 -34.87 9.90 11.99
C LYS A 19 -34.81 8.49 12.58
N LEU A 20 -34.87 7.46 11.74
CA LEU A 20 -34.91 6.06 12.17
C LEU A 20 -33.50 5.53 12.45
N GLY A 21 -33.41 4.62 13.43
CA GLY A 21 -32.19 3.85 13.69
C GLY A 21 -31.96 2.77 12.62
N LEU A 22 -30.77 2.16 12.63
CA LEU A 22 -30.42 1.09 11.68
C LEU A 22 -31.36 -0.12 11.78
N SER A 23 -31.80 -0.47 12.98
CA SER A 23 -32.74 -1.58 13.22
C SER A 23 -34.10 -1.30 12.58
N ASP A 24 -34.63 -0.09 12.77
CA ASP A 24 -35.93 0.31 12.21
C ASP A 24 -35.87 0.41 10.69
N LEU A 25 -34.81 0.99 10.14
CA LEU A 25 -34.61 1.03 8.69
C LEU A 25 -34.50 -0.35 8.06
N ARG A 26 -33.87 -1.30 8.75
CA ARG A 26 -33.86 -2.70 8.33
C ARG A 26 -35.29 -3.25 8.26
N ASN A 27 -36.13 -2.98 9.26
CA ASN A 27 -37.53 -3.41 9.25
C ASN A 27 -38.30 -2.75 8.10
N VAL A 28 -38.11 -1.45 7.86
CA VAL A 28 -38.73 -0.73 6.73
C VAL A 28 -38.34 -1.35 5.38
N ILE A 29 -37.07 -1.69 5.18
CA ILE A 29 -36.58 -2.37 3.96
C ILE A 29 -37.30 -3.70 3.69
N LEU A 30 -37.79 -4.37 4.74
CA LEU A 30 -38.47 -5.68 4.64
C LEU A 30 -39.97 -5.55 4.35
N THR A 31 -40.56 -4.36 4.47
CA THR A 31 -42.01 -4.16 4.33
C THR A 31 -42.51 -4.27 2.89
N CYS A 32 -41.92 -3.53 1.95
CA CYS A 32 -42.33 -3.56 0.54
C CYS A 32 -41.20 -3.12 -0.41
N LYS A 33 -41.34 -3.46 -1.70
CA LYS A 33 -40.34 -3.15 -2.75
C LYS A 33 -40.11 -1.63 -2.91
N THR A 34 -41.15 -0.82 -2.75
CA THR A 34 -41.08 0.64 -2.89
C THR A 34 -40.24 1.27 -1.78
N LEU A 35 -40.53 0.94 -0.51
CA LEU A 35 -39.77 1.43 0.64
C LEU A 35 -38.34 0.90 0.64
N ARG A 36 -38.15 -0.36 0.25
CA ARG A 36 -36.82 -0.91 0.01
C ARG A 36 -36.04 -0.09 -1.02
N SER A 37 -36.64 0.19 -2.17
CA SER A 37 -35.99 0.98 -3.22
C SER A 37 -35.65 2.39 -2.72
N LEU A 38 -36.58 3.06 -2.03
CA LEU A 38 -36.38 4.39 -1.47
C LEU A 38 -35.25 4.41 -0.45
N VAL A 39 -35.30 3.54 0.56
CA VAL A 39 -34.30 3.48 1.62
C VAL A 39 -32.93 3.10 1.07
N VAL A 40 -32.86 2.11 0.18
CA VAL A 40 -31.58 1.67 -0.38
C VAL A 40 -31.00 2.79 -1.23
N ASN A 41 -31.76 3.40 -2.14
CA ASN A 41 -31.26 4.31 -3.17
C ASN A 41 -31.09 5.77 -2.74
N ASP A 42 -31.69 6.20 -1.63
CA ASP A 42 -31.53 7.57 -1.14
C ASP A 42 -30.24 7.76 -0.32
N ASN A 43 -29.29 8.48 -0.91
CA ASN A 43 -28.00 8.78 -0.29
C ASN A 43 -28.11 9.66 0.96
N THR A 44 -29.15 10.50 1.06
CA THR A 44 -29.29 11.44 2.18
C THR A 44 -29.66 10.74 3.48
N ILE A 45 -30.40 9.62 3.40
CA ILE A 45 -30.68 8.74 4.55
C ILE A 45 -29.36 8.20 5.11
N TRP A 46 -28.56 7.52 4.28
CA TRP A 46 -27.33 6.87 4.72
C TRP A 46 -26.23 7.85 5.14
N ARG A 47 -26.11 9.00 4.48
CA ARG A 47 -25.19 10.07 4.91
C ARG A 47 -25.50 10.58 6.32
N SER A 48 -26.77 10.62 6.71
CA SER A 48 -27.15 11.07 8.06
C SER A 48 -26.77 10.06 9.14
N ILE A 49 -26.84 8.76 8.83
CA ILE A 49 -26.60 7.66 9.76
C ILE A 49 -25.11 7.32 9.89
N CYS A 50 -24.31 7.60 8.85
CA CYS A 50 -22.93 7.14 8.75
C CYS A 50 -21.88 8.20 9.08
N ARG A 51 -22.25 9.32 9.73
CA ARG A 51 -21.30 10.40 10.09
C ARG A 51 -20.11 9.91 10.93
N ASP A 52 -20.34 8.93 11.81
CA ASP A 52 -19.32 8.40 12.72
C ASP A 52 -18.78 7.03 12.29
N LYS A 53 -19.00 6.63 11.02
CA LYS A 53 -18.59 5.32 10.50
C LYS A 53 -17.37 5.44 9.58
N LEU A 54 -16.56 4.38 9.54
CA LEU A 54 -15.45 4.25 8.59
C LEU A 54 -16.01 4.09 7.17
N ILE A 55 -16.20 5.18 6.45
CA ILE A 55 -16.61 5.13 5.04
C ILE A 55 -15.36 5.09 4.18
N LEU A 56 -15.14 3.94 3.53
CA LEU A 56 -14.06 3.79 2.56
C LEU A 56 -14.43 4.57 1.29
N GLU A 57 -13.66 5.60 0.98
CA GLU A 57 -13.69 6.25 -0.33
C GLU A 57 -12.60 5.62 -1.20
N ASP A 58 -12.94 5.30 -2.46
CA ASP A 58 -11.96 4.86 -3.45
C ASP A 58 -11.50 6.10 -4.24
N PRO A 59 -10.25 6.57 -4.04
CA PRO A 59 -9.75 7.78 -4.68
C PRO A 59 -9.65 7.68 -6.21
N LEU A 60 -9.55 6.45 -6.74
CA LEU A 60 -9.42 6.19 -8.18
C LEU A 60 -10.79 6.08 -8.88
N HIS A 61 -11.88 6.10 -8.12
CA HIS A 61 -13.22 5.76 -8.60
C HIS A 61 -14.02 6.92 -9.21
N ASN A 62 -13.40 8.08 -9.42
CA ASN A 62 -14.03 9.17 -10.16
C ASN A 62 -14.24 8.88 -11.65
N ARG A 63 -13.76 7.75 -12.20
CA ARG A 63 -13.75 7.48 -13.65
C ARG A 63 -14.63 6.33 -14.16
N SER A 64 -15.30 5.53 -13.32
CA SER A 64 -16.22 4.52 -13.86
C SER A 64 -17.27 4.03 -12.85
N ASN A 65 -18.53 4.38 -13.14
CA ASN A 65 -19.79 3.92 -12.56
C ASN A 65 -20.09 4.24 -11.08
N ASN A 66 -21.20 4.96 -10.94
CA ASN A 66 -21.96 5.35 -9.75
C ASN A 66 -22.47 4.18 -8.86
N GLU A 67 -21.83 3.00 -8.84
CA GLU A 67 -22.49 1.75 -8.42
C GLU A 67 -22.38 1.38 -6.93
N GLN A 68 -21.57 2.07 -6.13
CA GLN A 68 -21.68 1.97 -4.66
C GLN A 68 -22.38 3.19 -4.08
N ASN A 69 -23.71 3.16 -4.27
CA ASN A 69 -24.69 3.82 -3.42
C ASN A 69 -24.29 3.74 -1.94
N TRP A 70 -24.53 4.82 -1.19
CA TRP A 70 -24.16 4.98 0.22
C TRP A 70 -24.61 3.81 1.11
N TYR A 71 -25.75 3.18 0.79
CA TYR A 71 -26.16 1.92 1.44
C TYR A 71 -25.05 0.87 1.44
N ASN A 72 -24.46 0.59 0.27
CA ASN A 72 -23.41 -0.43 0.14
C ASN A 72 -22.13 -0.02 0.86
N ARG A 73 -21.77 1.27 0.85
CA ARG A 73 -20.61 1.77 1.60
C ARG A 73 -20.79 1.56 3.11
N CYS A 74 -21.94 1.94 3.64
CA CYS A 74 -22.27 1.75 5.06
C CYS A 74 -22.36 0.25 5.43
N ARG A 75 -22.88 -0.60 4.54
CA ARG A 75 -22.90 -2.05 4.72
C ARG A 75 -21.49 -2.65 4.77
N ILE A 76 -20.60 -2.25 3.85
CA ILE A 76 -19.21 -2.69 3.83
C ILE A 76 -18.48 -2.23 5.09
N SER A 77 -18.65 -0.96 5.49
CA SER A 77 -18.12 -0.41 6.73
C SER A 77 -18.54 -1.24 7.94
N ASN A 78 -19.84 -1.53 8.06
CA ASN A 78 -20.37 -2.34 9.15
C ASN A 78 -19.78 -3.76 9.16
N ASN A 79 -19.63 -4.37 7.99
CA ASN A 79 -19.00 -5.69 7.86
C ASN A 79 -17.57 -5.67 8.37
N TRP A 80 -16.77 -4.66 8.02
CA TRP A 80 -15.41 -4.48 8.53
C TRP A 80 -15.38 -4.30 10.05
N CYS A 81 -16.18 -3.38 10.58
CA CYS A 81 -16.23 -3.13 12.02
C CYS A 81 -16.71 -4.35 12.83
N SER A 82 -17.54 -5.20 12.25
CA SER A 82 -18.09 -6.39 12.90
C SER A 82 -17.29 -7.67 12.61
N GLY A 83 -16.23 -7.59 11.80
CA GLY A 83 -15.45 -8.77 11.39
C GLY A 83 -16.18 -9.74 10.45
N TYR A 84 -17.22 -9.30 9.74
CA TYR A 84 -17.92 -10.12 8.74
C TYR A 84 -17.20 -10.07 7.38
N PHE A 85 -16.40 -11.09 7.09
CA PHE A 85 -15.73 -11.25 5.80
C PHE A 85 -15.80 -12.70 5.31
N LYS A 86 -15.55 -12.90 4.02
CA LYS A 86 -15.36 -14.23 3.44
C LYS A 86 -13.87 -14.51 3.35
N ASN A 87 -13.42 -15.60 3.98
CA ASN A 87 -12.05 -16.07 3.81
C ASN A 87 -11.96 -16.88 2.50
N LYS A 88 -11.02 -16.55 1.63
CA LYS A 88 -10.75 -17.28 0.39
C LYS A 88 -9.26 -17.24 0.10
N VAL A 89 -8.67 -18.40 -0.17
CA VAL A 89 -7.30 -18.49 -0.67
C VAL A 89 -7.26 -17.94 -2.10
N ILE A 90 -6.47 -16.89 -2.31
CA ILE A 90 -6.31 -16.23 -3.61
C ILE A 90 -5.08 -16.78 -4.33
N VAL A 91 -3.94 -16.88 -3.67
CA VAL A 91 -2.72 -17.47 -4.25
C VAL A 91 -2.08 -18.34 -3.20
N GLN A 92 -1.61 -19.52 -3.60
CA GLN A 92 -0.92 -20.46 -2.71
C GLN A 92 0.38 -20.91 -3.36
N PHE A 93 1.47 -20.78 -2.61
CA PHE A 93 2.78 -21.32 -2.96
C PHE A 93 3.13 -22.43 -1.97
N HIS A 94 3.86 -23.45 -2.45
CA HIS A 94 4.32 -24.57 -1.62
C HIS A 94 5.70 -24.33 -0.99
N SER A 95 6.33 -23.19 -1.29
CA SER A 95 7.64 -22.77 -0.77
C SER A 95 7.48 -21.82 0.42
N ASN A 96 8.35 -21.95 1.42
CA ASN A 96 8.46 -21.05 2.56
C ASN A 96 9.14 -19.73 2.17
N TYR A 97 8.52 -18.99 1.25
CA TYR A 97 8.95 -17.66 0.80
C TYR A 97 7.93 -16.64 1.29
N MET A 98 8.39 -15.55 1.95
CA MET A 98 7.53 -14.43 2.31
C MET A 98 7.43 -13.49 1.11
N PRO A 99 6.29 -13.45 0.38
CA PRO A 99 6.19 -12.67 -0.83
C PRO A 99 5.99 -11.20 -0.53
N TRP A 100 6.56 -10.35 -1.39
CA TRP A 100 6.12 -8.98 -1.54
C TRP A 100 4.89 -8.97 -2.46
N LEU A 101 3.89 -8.16 -2.13
CA LEU A 101 2.66 -8.09 -2.91
C LEU A 101 2.18 -6.65 -3.06
N LYS A 102 1.60 -6.34 -4.23
CA LYS A 102 1.01 -5.03 -4.52
C LYS A 102 -0.24 -5.21 -5.35
N LEU A 103 -1.37 -4.73 -4.81
CA LEU A 103 -2.56 -4.49 -5.61
C LEU A 103 -2.39 -3.11 -6.28
N HIS A 104 -2.24 -3.10 -7.60
CA HIS A 104 -2.02 -1.88 -8.38
C HIS A 104 -3.28 -1.48 -9.14
N ASN A 105 -3.71 -0.22 -8.97
CA ASN A 105 -4.89 0.40 -9.58
C ASN A 105 -6.20 -0.39 -9.46
N SER A 106 -6.32 -1.30 -8.49
CA SER A 106 -7.48 -2.20 -8.35
C SER A 106 -7.76 -3.02 -9.63
N GLU A 107 -6.71 -3.28 -10.43
CA GLU A 107 -6.78 -4.00 -11.72
C GLU A 107 -5.85 -5.21 -11.76
N ILE A 108 -4.70 -5.16 -11.09
CA ILE A 108 -3.75 -6.27 -11.04
C ILE A 108 -3.20 -6.47 -9.63
N LEU A 109 -2.93 -7.72 -9.28
CA LEU A 109 -2.17 -8.12 -8.10
C LEU A 109 -0.81 -8.66 -8.56
N ALA A 110 0.26 -7.92 -8.27
CA ALA A 110 1.63 -8.37 -8.46
C ALA A 110 2.13 -9.06 -7.18
N VAL A 111 2.82 -10.19 -7.34
CA VAL A 111 3.31 -11.03 -6.24
C VAL A 111 4.71 -11.53 -6.58
N SER A 112 5.68 -11.34 -5.70
CA SER A 112 7.01 -11.94 -5.87
C SER A 112 7.00 -13.41 -5.45
N LYS A 113 7.86 -14.21 -6.09
CA LYS A 113 8.13 -15.60 -5.75
C LYS A 113 9.58 -15.92 -6.12
N GLY A 114 10.48 -15.80 -5.14
CA GLY A 114 11.92 -15.84 -5.41
C GLY A 114 12.31 -14.73 -6.40
N SER A 115 13.00 -15.09 -7.49
CA SER A 115 13.37 -14.16 -8.59
C SER A 115 12.26 -13.94 -9.64
N GLU A 116 11.05 -14.46 -9.40
CA GLU A 116 9.92 -14.28 -10.31
C GLU A 116 8.91 -13.27 -9.77
N LEU A 117 8.34 -12.48 -10.68
CA LEU A 117 7.17 -11.65 -10.44
C LEU A 117 5.97 -12.20 -11.21
N LEU A 118 4.91 -12.52 -10.47
CA LEU A 118 3.66 -13.06 -10.97
C LEU A 118 2.59 -11.96 -10.95
N CYS A 119 1.85 -11.79 -12.05
CA CYS A 119 0.77 -10.82 -12.13
C CYS A 119 -0.57 -11.49 -12.35
N TYR A 120 -1.55 -11.21 -11.49
CA TYR A 120 -2.91 -11.71 -11.59
C TYR A 120 -3.88 -10.57 -11.89
N ALA A 121 -4.64 -10.66 -12.99
CA ALA A 121 -5.72 -9.71 -13.23
C ALA A 121 -6.80 -9.84 -12.17
N VAL A 122 -7.37 -8.70 -11.83
CA VAL A 122 -8.51 -8.56 -10.93
C VAL A 122 -9.79 -8.56 -11.77
N ASP A 123 -10.77 -9.36 -11.36
CA ASP A 123 -12.06 -9.43 -12.03
C ASP A 123 -12.95 -8.20 -11.73
N ARG A 124 -14.14 -8.15 -12.35
CA ARG A 124 -15.13 -7.08 -12.11
C ARG A 124 -15.58 -6.99 -10.65
N LYS A 125 -15.45 -8.07 -9.87
CA LYS A 125 -15.79 -8.13 -8.45
C LYS A 125 -14.60 -7.75 -7.56
N LYS A 126 -13.52 -7.25 -8.14
CA LYS A 126 -12.29 -6.85 -7.44
C LYS A 126 -11.56 -8.03 -6.78
N ILE A 127 -11.70 -9.23 -7.34
CA ILE A 127 -11.04 -10.45 -6.87
C ILE A 127 -9.96 -10.86 -7.88
N PRO A 128 -8.70 -11.06 -7.46
CA PRO A 128 -7.65 -11.58 -8.35
C PRO A 128 -8.00 -12.97 -8.89
N ASN A 129 -7.78 -13.18 -10.18
CA ASN A 129 -7.96 -14.47 -10.83
C ASN A 129 -6.78 -15.39 -10.49
N SER A 130 -6.99 -16.26 -9.51
CA SER A 130 -5.98 -17.19 -8.99
C SER A 130 -5.55 -18.30 -9.96
N LYS A 131 -6.30 -18.52 -11.04
CA LYS A 131 -6.09 -19.68 -11.93
C LYS A 131 -5.00 -19.45 -12.96
N SER A 132 -4.81 -18.21 -13.40
CA SER A 132 -3.85 -17.89 -14.45
C SER A 132 -3.25 -16.51 -14.22
N THR A 133 -1.94 -16.42 -14.40
CA THR A 133 -1.26 -15.14 -14.45
C THR A 133 -1.54 -14.44 -15.79
N CYS A 134 -1.62 -13.12 -15.78
CA CYS A 134 -1.57 -12.32 -17.01
C CYS A 134 -0.20 -12.37 -17.65
N TRP A 135 0.83 -12.38 -16.80
CA TRP A 135 2.21 -12.54 -17.20
C TRP A 135 3.03 -13.01 -16.00
N THR A 136 4.14 -13.66 -16.33
CA THR A 136 5.21 -14.01 -15.40
C THR A 136 6.50 -13.40 -15.93
N LEU A 137 7.29 -12.85 -15.03
CA LEU A 137 8.54 -12.17 -15.35
C LEU A 137 9.63 -12.64 -14.40
N SER A 138 10.69 -13.22 -14.93
CA SER A 138 11.93 -13.45 -14.17
C SER A 138 12.75 -12.17 -14.21
N VAL A 139 13.19 -11.68 -13.04
CA VAL A 139 14.10 -10.53 -12.99
C VAL A 139 15.50 -10.94 -13.46
N PRO A 140 16.24 -10.07 -14.17
CA PRO A 140 17.67 -10.25 -14.39
C PRO A 140 18.37 -10.53 -13.06
N THR A 141 19.40 -11.37 -13.12
CA THR A 141 20.17 -11.79 -11.96
C THR A 141 21.64 -11.58 -12.24
N VAL A 142 22.42 -11.32 -11.20
CA VAL A 142 23.87 -11.23 -11.25
C VAL A 142 24.45 -12.44 -10.54
N SER A 143 25.29 -13.20 -11.23
CA SER A 143 25.98 -14.33 -10.60
C SER A 143 26.98 -13.80 -9.56
N ARG A 144 26.81 -14.25 -8.31
CA ARG A 144 27.70 -13.92 -7.20
C ARG A 144 28.43 -15.17 -6.74
N ASN A 145 29.64 -14.98 -6.22
CA ASN A 145 30.45 -16.05 -5.63
C ASN A 145 30.08 -16.34 -4.16
N ASP A 146 28.90 -15.92 -3.72
CA ASP A 146 28.40 -16.09 -2.35
C ASP A 146 27.11 -16.92 -2.31
N VAL A 147 26.57 -17.13 -1.10
CA VAL A 147 25.42 -18.02 -0.85
C VAL A 147 24.08 -17.30 -1.05
N ARG A 148 24.08 -16.02 -1.47
CA ARG A 148 22.82 -15.25 -1.57
C ARG A 148 21.95 -15.79 -2.69
N THR A 149 20.65 -15.79 -2.44
CA THR A 149 19.64 -16.09 -3.45
C THR A 149 19.47 -14.91 -4.40
N HIS A 150 18.84 -15.14 -5.54
CA HIS A 150 18.48 -14.06 -6.49
C HIS A 150 17.06 -13.52 -6.22
N ASP A 151 16.56 -13.68 -5.00
CA ASP A 151 15.17 -13.38 -4.70
C ASP A 151 14.92 -11.87 -4.77
N ILE A 152 13.72 -11.52 -5.25
CA ILE A 152 13.20 -10.15 -5.14
C ILE A 152 12.96 -9.89 -3.65
N SER A 153 13.63 -8.88 -3.12
CA SER A 153 13.53 -8.43 -1.73
C SER A 153 12.37 -7.45 -1.54
N ARG A 154 12.21 -6.54 -2.50
CA ARG A 154 11.22 -5.45 -2.49
C ARG A 154 10.90 -5.06 -3.93
N PHE A 155 9.64 -4.69 -4.19
CA PHE A 155 9.32 -4.01 -5.44
C PHE A 155 8.28 -2.91 -5.24
N VAL A 156 8.31 -1.92 -6.13
CA VAL A 156 7.33 -0.84 -6.20
C VAL A 156 6.76 -0.74 -7.61
N ILE A 157 5.47 -0.44 -7.71
CA ILE A 157 4.78 -0.16 -8.98
C ILE A 157 4.15 1.21 -8.85
N ARG A 158 4.47 2.12 -9.77
CA ARG A 158 3.91 3.46 -9.85
C ARG A 158 3.96 3.95 -11.30
N ASN A 159 2.89 4.60 -11.76
CA ASN A 159 2.78 5.21 -13.09
C ASN A 159 3.42 4.38 -14.22
N ASN A 160 2.98 3.13 -14.36
CA ASN A 160 3.47 2.21 -15.38
C ASN A 160 4.97 1.87 -15.29
N THR A 161 5.62 2.12 -14.17
CA THR A 161 7.01 1.75 -13.89
C THR A 161 7.04 0.76 -12.74
N LEU A 162 7.80 -0.31 -12.91
CA LEU A 162 8.06 -1.33 -11.90
C LEU A 162 9.55 -1.30 -11.57
N VAL A 163 9.88 -1.20 -10.30
CA VAL A 163 11.25 -1.33 -9.79
C VAL A 163 11.32 -2.50 -8.84
N CYS A 164 12.28 -3.39 -9.05
CA CYS A 164 12.57 -4.54 -8.18
C CYS A 164 13.98 -4.41 -7.62
N GLY A 165 14.11 -4.44 -6.30
CA GLY A 165 15.37 -4.70 -5.62
C GLY A 165 15.55 -6.20 -5.38
N ASN A 166 16.79 -6.67 -5.48
CA ASN A 166 17.13 -8.08 -5.39
C ASN A 166 18.19 -8.36 -4.31
N ARG A 167 18.23 -9.61 -3.86
CA ARG A 167 19.21 -10.11 -2.88
C ARG A 167 20.64 -10.22 -3.40
N ASP A 168 20.82 -10.31 -4.71
CA ASP A 168 22.12 -10.31 -5.39
C ASP A 168 22.75 -8.91 -5.52
N GLY A 169 22.13 -7.89 -4.92
CA GLY A 169 22.61 -6.51 -4.93
C GLY A 169 22.27 -5.73 -6.20
N SER A 170 21.44 -6.28 -7.08
CA SER A 170 20.95 -5.61 -8.29
C SER A 170 19.58 -4.95 -8.09
N THR A 171 19.27 -4.00 -8.99
CA THR A 171 17.94 -3.42 -9.14
C THR A 171 17.53 -3.49 -10.62
N ALA A 172 16.32 -3.96 -10.89
CA ALA A 172 15.74 -4.02 -12.22
C ALA A 172 14.57 -3.04 -12.35
N VAL A 173 14.57 -2.27 -13.44
CA VAL A 173 13.53 -1.27 -13.75
C VAL A 173 12.83 -1.67 -15.03
N TYR A 174 11.50 -1.63 -15.01
CA TYR A 174 10.65 -2.02 -16.12
C TYR A 174 9.61 -0.97 -16.43
N LYS A 175 9.28 -0.84 -17.72
CA LYS A 175 8.07 -0.18 -18.20
C LYS A 175 6.95 -1.20 -18.27
N ILE A 176 5.76 -0.82 -17.85
CA ILE A 176 4.51 -1.58 -17.97
C ILE A 176 3.67 -0.88 -19.03
N PRO A 177 3.73 -1.29 -20.32
CA PRO A 177 2.97 -0.63 -21.38
C PRO A 177 1.45 -0.70 -21.12
N TYR A 178 1.03 -1.86 -20.64
CA TYR A 178 -0.34 -2.16 -20.24
C TYR A 178 -0.31 -3.19 -19.12
N TYR A 179 -1.14 -3.02 -18.08
CA TYR A 179 -1.07 -3.84 -16.85
C TYR A 179 -1.21 -5.36 -17.08
N LYS A 180 -1.84 -5.78 -18.18
CA LYS A 180 -1.97 -7.19 -18.55
C LYS A 180 -0.92 -7.70 -19.53
N GLN A 181 0.00 -6.84 -19.97
CA GLN A 181 1.13 -7.23 -20.82
C GLN A 181 2.40 -7.36 -19.97
N LYS A 182 3.30 -8.25 -20.40
CA LYS A 182 4.59 -8.45 -19.74
C LYS A 182 5.37 -7.13 -19.73
N PRO A 183 5.93 -6.71 -18.58
CA PRO A 183 6.76 -5.52 -18.51
C PRO A 183 8.01 -5.62 -19.39
N LEU A 184 8.43 -4.50 -19.96
CA LEU A 184 9.65 -4.36 -20.75
C LEU A 184 10.79 -3.91 -19.83
N LEU A 185 11.90 -4.66 -19.83
CA LEU A 185 13.09 -4.26 -19.07
C LEU A 185 13.65 -2.97 -19.68
N LEU A 186 13.79 -1.95 -18.82
CA LEU A 186 14.45 -0.69 -19.16
C LEU A 186 15.90 -0.74 -18.69
N HIS A 187 16.11 -1.11 -17.43
CA HIS A 187 17.42 -1.07 -16.79
C HIS A 187 17.66 -2.24 -15.87
N HIS A 188 18.92 -2.64 -15.81
CA HIS A 188 19.46 -3.57 -14.82
C HIS A 188 20.69 -2.92 -14.19
N ILE A 189 20.47 -2.24 -13.07
CA ILE A 189 21.54 -1.61 -12.30
C ILE A 189 22.19 -2.72 -11.48
N GLN A 190 23.42 -3.06 -11.84
CA GLN A 190 24.22 -4.01 -11.10
C GLN A 190 24.97 -3.27 -9.98
N ASP A 191 25.35 -4.00 -8.93
CA ASP A 191 26.23 -3.48 -7.90
C ASP A 191 25.72 -2.22 -7.17
N CYS A 192 24.42 -2.17 -6.88
CA CYS A 192 23.80 -0.96 -6.33
C CYS A 192 24.46 -0.50 -5.02
N HIS A 193 24.82 -1.43 -4.13
CA HIS A 193 25.42 -1.13 -2.83
C HIS A 193 26.59 -2.06 -2.54
N GLU A 194 27.64 -1.55 -1.89
CA GLU A 194 28.86 -2.31 -1.51
C GLU A 194 29.42 -3.17 -2.65
N ASN A 195 29.51 -2.63 -3.87
CA ASN A 195 29.93 -3.38 -5.07
C ASN A 195 29.12 -4.68 -5.29
N GLY A 196 27.82 -4.60 -5.00
CA GLY A 196 26.88 -5.71 -5.12
C GLY A 196 26.99 -6.77 -4.04
N GLN A 197 27.83 -6.60 -3.02
CA GLN A 197 28.04 -7.58 -1.95
C GLN A 197 26.90 -7.66 -0.94
N VAL A 198 25.95 -6.72 -1.00
CA VAL A 198 24.79 -6.66 -0.09
C VAL A 198 23.46 -6.65 -0.84
N GLU A 199 22.38 -7.08 -0.17
CA GLU A 199 21.01 -7.05 -0.70
C GLU A 199 20.52 -5.59 -0.86
N VAL A 200 19.75 -5.32 -1.92
CA VAL A 200 18.95 -4.09 -2.01
C VAL A 200 17.68 -4.32 -1.20
N SER A 201 17.63 -3.90 0.06
CA SER A 201 16.51 -4.21 0.98
C SER A 201 15.29 -3.31 0.77
N ALA A 202 15.49 -2.11 0.22
CA ALA A 202 14.43 -1.14 0.00
C ALA A 202 14.63 -0.44 -1.35
N VAL A 203 13.52 -0.27 -2.07
CA VAL A 203 13.46 0.49 -3.32
C VAL A 203 12.26 1.43 -3.30
N GLU A 204 12.43 2.62 -3.86
CA GLU A 204 11.36 3.58 -4.11
C GLU A 204 11.53 4.21 -5.49
N LEU A 205 10.43 4.77 -6.01
CA LEU A 205 10.40 5.48 -7.29
C LEU A 205 9.92 6.90 -7.03
N ILE A 206 10.62 7.92 -7.51
CA ILE A 206 10.23 9.32 -7.35
C ILE A 206 10.14 9.92 -8.74
N GLU A 207 8.94 10.30 -9.15
CA GLU A 207 8.73 10.89 -10.47
C GLU A 207 8.56 12.40 -10.33
N THR A 208 9.30 13.14 -11.16
CA THR A 208 9.14 14.57 -11.36
C THR A 208 8.63 14.82 -12.79
N SER A 209 8.43 16.08 -13.17
CA SER A 209 8.02 16.40 -14.54
C SER A 209 9.07 15.97 -15.57
N ASP A 210 10.36 16.11 -15.25
CA ASP A 210 11.44 16.07 -16.25
C ASP A 210 12.33 14.82 -16.11
N PHE A 211 12.27 14.14 -14.97
CA PHE A 211 13.08 12.96 -14.67
C PHE A 211 12.44 12.09 -13.60
N CYS A 212 12.95 10.87 -13.49
CA CYS A 212 12.57 9.92 -12.47
C CYS A 212 13.80 9.49 -11.67
N TYR A 213 13.68 9.44 -10.34
CA TYR A 213 14.69 8.82 -9.48
C TYR A 213 14.25 7.43 -9.08
N ILE A 214 15.13 6.46 -9.30
CA ILE A 214 15.08 5.19 -8.61
C ILE A 214 15.92 5.35 -7.36
N VAL A 215 15.32 5.07 -6.20
CA VAL A 215 16.02 5.15 -4.92
C VAL A 215 16.26 3.75 -4.42
N THR A 216 17.52 3.41 -4.15
CA THR A 216 17.90 2.12 -3.58
C THR A 216 18.54 2.31 -2.22
N ALA A 217 18.28 1.36 -1.33
CA ALA A 217 18.99 1.29 -0.06
C ALA A 217 19.20 -0.17 0.37
N SER A 218 20.18 -0.38 1.25
CA SER A 218 20.52 -1.68 1.79
C SER A 218 20.52 -1.67 3.31
N ASN A 219 20.14 -2.80 3.91
CA ASN A 219 20.22 -3.05 5.34
C ASN A 219 21.66 -3.14 5.85
N ASN A 220 22.63 -3.26 4.93
CA ASN A 220 24.05 -3.43 5.21
C ASN A 220 24.92 -2.39 4.47
N SER A 221 24.33 -1.28 3.99
CA SER A 221 25.07 -0.14 3.44
C SER A 221 24.61 1.14 4.12
N GLN A 222 25.54 2.08 4.28
CA GLN A 222 25.31 3.33 5.01
C GLN A 222 24.83 4.47 4.10
N ASN A 223 24.49 4.19 2.85
CA ASN A 223 24.08 5.19 1.87
C ASN A 223 22.72 4.85 1.27
N ILE A 224 21.93 5.89 1.03
CA ILE A 224 20.76 5.86 0.15
C ILE A 224 21.19 6.45 -1.18
N ILE A 225 20.97 5.71 -2.27
CA ILE A 225 21.50 6.05 -3.59
C ILE A 225 20.34 6.42 -4.51
N PHE A 226 20.49 7.55 -5.20
CA PHE A 226 19.53 8.04 -6.19
C PHE A 226 20.10 7.88 -7.60
N TRP A 227 19.46 7.01 -8.37
CA TRP A 227 19.73 6.81 -9.79
C TRP A 227 18.74 7.64 -10.59
N GLN A 228 19.20 8.56 -11.43
CA GLN A 228 18.31 9.32 -12.30
C GLN A 228 18.11 8.61 -13.62
N SER A 229 16.86 8.57 -14.06
CA SER A 229 16.44 8.17 -15.38
C SER A 229 15.74 9.34 -16.09
N ASN A 230 15.98 9.46 -17.40
CA ASN A 230 15.31 10.47 -18.23
C ASN A 230 13.82 10.16 -18.45
N GLU A 231 13.03 11.12 -18.95
CA GLU A 231 11.58 10.96 -19.19
C GLU A 231 11.20 9.70 -19.99
N ASN A 232 12.06 9.28 -20.92
CA ASN A 232 11.78 8.11 -21.74
C ASN A 232 12.10 6.79 -21.03
N GLY A 233 12.80 6.85 -19.90
CA GLY A 233 13.18 5.70 -19.08
C GLY A 233 14.21 4.79 -19.75
N TYR A 234 14.95 5.27 -20.76
CA TYR A 234 15.87 4.43 -21.54
C TYR A 234 17.32 4.58 -21.13
N ASN A 235 17.68 5.68 -20.47
CA ASN A 235 19.04 5.90 -19.96
C ASN A 235 18.95 6.20 -18.46
N ILE A 236 19.72 5.43 -17.67
CA ILE A 236 20.05 5.77 -16.29
C ILE A 236 21.47 6.30 -16.32
N THR A 237 21.68 7.49 -15.76
CA THR A 237 23.01 8.01 -15.47
C THR A 237 23.55 7.35 -14.20
N ASP A 238 24.87 7.35 -14.00
CA ASP A 238 25.50 6.94 -12.74
C ASP A 238 24.86 7.65 -11.53
N SER A 239 25.09 7.15 -10.32
CA SER A 239 24.54 7.76 -9.09
C SER A 239 24.76 9.26 -9.09
N ILE A 240 23.67 10.00 -8.91
CA ILE A 240 23.68 11.48 -8.87
C ILE A 240 23.66 12.00 -7.44
N MET A 241 23.21 11.19 -6.49
CA MET A 241 23.10 11.60 -5.12
C MET A 241 23.23 10.38 -4.20
N ASP A 242 24.28 10.41 -3.39
CA ASP A 242 24.48 9.45 -2.30
C ASP A 242 24.24 10.20 -0.98
N ILE A 243 23.16 9.83 -0.29
CA ILE A 243 22.81 10.42 1.00
C ILE A 243 23.33 9.49 2.12
N PRO A 244 24.34 9.93 2.90
CA PRO A 244 24.88 9.13 3.98
C PRO A 244 23.93 9.10 5.17
N ILE A 245 23.84 7.93 5.81
CA ILE A 245 23.05 7.70 7.01
C ILE A 245 23.93 7.99 8.21
N HIS A 246 23.58 9.04 8.95
CA HIS A 246 24.21 9.33 10.23
C HIS A 246 23.90 8.18 11.20
N ASN A 247 24.94 7.62 11.84
CA ASN A 247 24.94 6.49 12.80
C ASN A 247 25.35 5.11 12.26
N GLY A 248 25.63 4.99 10.95
CA GLY A 248 26.25 3.79 10.39
C GLY A 248 25.37 2.53 10.34
N GLU A 249 24.08 2.66 10.67
CA GLU A 249 23.07 1.63 10.46
C GLU A 249 22.60 1.63 9.00
N GLY A 250 22.24 0.46 8.47
CA GLY A 250 21.66 0.36 7.13
C GLY A 250 20.16 0.63 7.11
N VAL A 251 19.58 0.70 5.92
CA VAL A 251 18.15 0.93 5.69
C VAL A 251 17.39 -0.38 5.55
N ARG A 252 16.32 -0.53 6.32
CA ARG A 252 15.44 -1.69 6.23
C ARG A 252 14.24 -1.43 5.32
N CYS A 253 13.66 -0.24 5.38
CA CYS A 253 12.47 0.11 4.62
C CYS A 253 12.43 1.61 4.31
N MET A 254 11.78 1.97 3.21
CA MET A 254 11.55 3.34 2.80
C MET A 254 10.13 3.50 2.27
N ALA A 255 9.60 4.71 2.36
CA ALA A 255 8.35 5.09 1.74
C ALA A 255 8.38 6.57 1.35
N VAL A 256 8.07 6.87 0.10
CA VAL A 256 7.86 8.25 -0.36
C VAL A 256 6.40 8.67 -0.18
N ASN A 257 6.15 9.95 0.13
CA ASN A 257 4.80 10.47 0.28
C ASN A 257 4.09 10.67 -1.06
N ASN A 258 2.80 11.03 -1.05
CA ASN A 258 2.03 11.13 -2.30
C ASN A 258 2.45 12.29 -3.20
N VAL A 259 3.08 13.33 -2.65
CA VAL A 259 3.54 14.51 -3.40
C VAL A 259 4.98 14.34 -3.91
N MET A 260 5.66 13.26 -3.52
CA MET A 260 7.01 12.91 -3.96
C MET A 260 8.11 13.88 -3.50
N ASP A 261 7.87 14.63 -2.44
CA ASP A 261 8.82 15.62 -1.89
C ASP A 261 9.53 15.13 -0.62
N LYS A 262 9.01 14.09 0.05
CA LYS A 262 9.56 13.54 1.29
C LYS A 262 9.70 12.03 1.26
N LEU A 263 10.85 11.55 1.75
CA LEU A 263 11.17 10.14 1.91
C LEU A 263 11.27 9.79 3.40
N ALA A 264 10.38 8.92 3.87
CA ALA A 264 10.42 8.36 5.21
C ALA A 264 11.27 7.09 5.21
N ILE A 265 12.17 6.96 6.18
CA ILE A 265 13.20 5.91 6.20
C ILE A 265 13.20 5.20 7.57
N GLY A 266 13.12 3.87 7.54
CA GLY A 266 13.35 3.00 8.69
C GLY A 266 14.71 2.32 8.61
N LEU A 267 15.55 2.52 9.62
CA LEU A 267 16.87 1.91 9.71
C LEU A 267 16.79 0.53 10.39
N ASP A 268 17.84 -0.28 10.23
CA ASP A 268 18.00 -1.55 10.93
C ASP A 268 18.48 -1.36 12.37
N GLY A 269 17.68 -0.66 13.17
CA GLY A 269 18.09 -0.33 14.53
C GLY A 269 17.49 0.92 15.11
N ASN A 270 16.76 1.74 14.35
CA ASN A 270 16.11 2.92 14.89
C ASN A 270 14.72 2.63 15.47
N SER A 271 14.32 3.42 16.47
CA SER A 271 12.99 3.35 17.11
C SER A 271 11.98 4.36 16.56
N LYS A 272 12.47 5.32 15.77
CA LYS A 272 11.70 6.36 15.08
C LYS A 272 12.25 6.53 13.68
N PRO A 273 11.41 6.85 12.69
CA PRO A 273 11.86 7.01 11.32
C PRO A 273 12.74 8.24 11.16
N LEU A 274 13.60 8.23 10.15
CA LEU A 274 14.19 9.44 9.60
C LEU A 274 13.23 10.02 8.56
N LEU A 275 13.36 11.32 8.30
CA LEU A 275 12.65 12.00 7.23
C LEU A 275 13.63 12.81 6.40
N LEU A 276 13.69 12.51 5.10
CA LEU A 276 14.53 13.19 4.13
C LEU A 276 13.66 14.07 3.23
N ASP A 277 14.07 15.32 3.06
CA ASP A 277 13.58 16.19 1.99
C ASP A 277 14.29 15.80 0.68
N ILE A 278 13.52 15.37 -0.32
CA ILE A 278 14.06 14.84 -1.57
C ILE A 278 14.70 15.94 -2.42
N HIS A 279 14.15 17.16 -2.39
CA HIS A 279 14.63 18.26 -3.24
C HIS A 279 15.97 18.81 -2.76
N ILE A 280 16.14 18.90 -1.45
CA ILE A 280 17.34 19.49 -0.82
C ILE A 280 18.37 18.39 -0.46
N GLY A 281 17.94 17.13 -0.39
CA GLY A 281 18.80 16.03 0.05
C GLY A 281 19.20 16.12 1.52
N LYS A 282 18.34 16.72 2.36
CA LYS A 282 18.62 16.96 3.79
C LYS A 282 17.59 16.32 4.70
N TYR A 283 18.05 15.81 5.84
CA TYR A 283 17.18 15.26 6.86
C TYR A 283 16.39 16.37 7.57
N LEU A 284 15.06 16.26 7.52
CA LEU A 284 14.11 17.07 8.28
C LEU A 284 13.89 16.51 9.69
N MET A 285 14.04 15.20 9.84
CA MET A 285 13.94 14.48 11.11
C MET A 285 15.01 13.40 11.17
N THR A 286 15.71 13.34 12.30
CA THR A 286 16.66 12.30 12.63
C THR A 286 16.19 11.49 13.84
N ALA A 287 16.77 10.30 14.02
CA ALA A 287 16.47 9.42 15.12
C ALA A 287 17.74 8.67 15.55
N ASP A 288 17.89 8.50 16.86
CA ASP A 288 18.97 7.71 17.42
C ASP A 288 18.71 6.21 17.21
N SER A 289 19.81 5.46 17.17
CA SER A 289 19.76 4.01 17.24
C SER A 289 19.16 3.54 18.57
N THR A 290 18.42 2.44 18.53
CA THR A 290 17.92 1.75 19.71
C THR A 290 18.67 0.45 19.92
N ARG A 291 19.06 0.22 21.18
CA ARG A 291 19.61 -1.09 21.60
C ARG A 291 18.52 -2.14 21.78
N ASN A 292 17.25 -1.72 21.80
CA ASN A 292 16.11 -2.62 21.98
C ASN A 292 15.60 -3.09 20.61
N SER A 293 15.97 -4.31 20.23
CA SER A 293 15.54 -4.93 18.97
C SER A 293 14.01 -4.99 18.80
N LYS A 294 13.24 -4.97 19.89
CA LYS A 294 11.75 -4.94 19.83
C LYS A 294 11.20 -3.62 19.29
N GLN A 295 11.94 -2.52 19.46
CA GLN A 295 11.56 -1.19 19.01
C GLN A 295 12.06 -0.89 17.59
N ALA A 296 12.95 -1.71 17.02
CA ALA A 296 13.46 -1.53 15.68
C ALA A 296 12.32 -1.51 14.65
N ILE A 297 12.33 -0.53 13.75
CA ILE A 297 11.34 -0.41 12.68
C ILE A 297 11.43 -1.63 11.75
N ARG A 298 10.29 -2.15 11.31
CA ARG A 298 10.20 -3.25 10.34
C ARG A 298 9.61 -2.84 9.02
N ASP A 299 8.63 -1.94 9.03
CA ASP A 299 8.03 -1.40 7.82
C ASP A 299 7.47 0.00 8.07
N ILE A 300 7.34 0.77 6.99
CA ILE A 300 6.95 2.18 7.02
C ILE A 300 6.03 2.51 5.85
N GLY A 301 5.12 3.45 6.05
CA GLY A 301 4.24 3.97 5.02
C GLY A 301 3.69 5.33 5.40
N TRP A 302 3.14 6.03 4.42
CA TRP A 302 2.47 7.31 4.65
C TRP A 302 0.98 7.10 4.86
N HIS A 303 0.43 7.70 5.92
CA HIS A 303 -1.02 7.79 6.10
C HIS A 303 -1.61 8.95 5.28
N ASN A 304 -0.90 10.07 5.26
CA ASN A 304 -1.16 11.25 4.43
C ASN A 304 0.18 11.99 4.21
N ASN A 305 0.17 13.18 3.58
CA ASN A 305 1.42 13.89 3.24
C ASN A 305 2.25 14.39 4.43
N ASN A 306 1.68 14.41 5.64
CA ASN A 306 2.29 14.95 6.86
C ASN A 306 2.28 13.93 8.01
N THR A 307 1.88 12.69 7.76
CA THR A 307 1.76 11.69 8.81
C THR A 307 2.30 10.35 8.34
N ILE A 308 3.30 9.85 9.06
CA ILE A 308 3.94 8.56 8.82
C ILE A 308 3.33 7.52 9.74
N MET A 309 3.09 6.35 9.19
CA MET A 309 2.72 5.14 9.93
C MET A 309 3.86 4.14 9.83
N TYR A 310 4.29 3.57 10.95
CA TYR A 310 5.34 2.55 10.95
C TYR A 310 5.07 1.48 12.01
N VAL A 311 5.65 0.31 11.78
CA VAL A 311 5.52 -0.85 12.67
C VAL A 311 6.90 -1.28 13.17
N THR A 312 6.98 -1.61 14.47
CA THR A 312 8.22 -2.10 15.09
C THR A 312 8.31 -3.62 15.05
N HIS A 313 9.46 -4.19 15.41
CA HIS A 313 9.66 -5.62 15.50
C HIS A 313 8.70 -6.31 16.47
N SER A 314 8.33 -5.63 17.55
CA SER A 314 7.28 -6.11 18.46
C SER A 314 5.87 -6.04 17.87
N GLY A 315 5.66 -5.54 16.66
CA GLY A 315 4.32 -5.39 16.07
C GLY A 315 3.53 -4.21 16.64
N MET A 316 4.18 -3.24 17.30
CA MET A 316 3.55 -1.99 17.69
C MET A 316 3.43 -1.07 16.47
N LEU A 317 2.22 -0.58 16.23
CA LEU A 317 1.92 0.42 15.22
C LEU A 317 2.01 1.83 15.82
N HIS A 318 2.72 2.70 15.13
CA HIS A 318 2.89 4.10 15.49
C HIS A 318 2.41 5.00 14.35
N LEU A 319 1.77 6.10 14.72
CA LEU A 319 1.36 7.17 13.82
C LEU A 319 2.00 8.47 14.31
N MET A 320 2.75 9.14 13.45
CA MET A 320 3.60 10.28 13.78
C MET A 320 3.37 11.44 12.82
N ASP A 321 3.18 12.66 13.34
CA ASP A 321 3.09 13.88 12.54
C ASP A 321 4.49 14.41 12.26
N THR A 322 4.81 14.59 10.98
CA THR A 322 6.14 15.00 10.52
C THR A 322 6.42 16.49 10.70
N ARG A 323 5.41 17.30 11.02
CA ARG A 323 5.56 18.74 11.21
C ARG A 323 5.97 19.07 12.65
N THR A 324 5.48 18.28 13.61
CA THR A 324 5.77 18.45 15.03
C THR A 324 6.76 17.42 15.55
N ASN A 325 7.01 16.34 14.79
CA ASN A 325 7.77 15.17 15.22
C ASN A 325 7.17 14.46 16.46
N ASP A 326 5.85 14.60 16.64
CA ASP A 326 5.11 14.00 17.74
C ASP A 326 4.27 12.81 17.30
N PHE A 327 3.99 11.95 18.27
CA PHE A 327 3.09 10.83 18.07
C PHE A 327 1.63 11.32 18.09
N VAL A 328 0.93 11.09 16.98
CA VAL A 328 -0.52 11.23 16.92
C VAL A 328 -1.20 10.05 17.62
N ARG A 329 -0.65 8.84 17.42
CA ARG A 329 -1.17 7.62 18.05
C ARG A 329 -0.05 6.61 18.27
N LYS A 330 -0.11 5.93 19.41
CA LYS A 330 0.64 4.70 19.70
C LYS A 330 -0.37 3.61 20.00
N THR A 331 -0.04 2.40 19.58
CA THR A 331 -0.85 1.23 19.96
C THR A 331 -0.22 0.59 21.19
N ASP A 332 -1.01 0.50 22.26
CA ASP A 332 -0.56 -0.07 23.55
C ASP A 332 -0.73 -1.61 23.58
N GLN A 333 -1.28 -2.20 22.52
CA GLN A 333 -1.49 -3.63 22.36
C GLN A 333 -1.16 -4.08 20.93
N TYR A 334 -0.71 -5.33 20.82
CA TYR A 334 -0.42 -5.99 19.55
C TYR A 334 -1.66 -6.03 18.66
N TYR A 335 -1.66 -5.26 17.57
CA TYR A 335 -2.55 -5.55 16.44
C TYR A 335 -1.91 -6.65 15.59
N CYS A 336 -1.77 -7.85 16.15
CA CYS A 336 -1.98 -9.00 15.28
C CYS A 336 -3.46 -8.90 14.89
N ILE A 337 -3.76 -8.90 13.59
CA ILE A 337 -5.08 -9.31 13.14
C ILE A 337 -5.21 -10.74 13.65
N ASN A 338 -5.74 -10.90 14.87
CA ASN A 338 -6.16 -12.17 15.41
C ASN A 338 -7.34 -12.58 14.55
N LEU A 339 -7.02 -13.17 13.39
CA LEU A 339 -7.91 -14.06 12.69
C LEU A 339 -8.17 -15.19 13.69
N LYS A 340 -9.17 -14.99 14.56
CA LYS A 340 -9.77 -16.09 15.29
C LYS A 340 -10.11 -17.11 14.22
N ARG A 341 -9.35 -18.21 14.18
CA ARG A 341 -9.82 -19.44 13.54
C ARG A 341 -11.17 -19.72 14.19
N SER A 342 -12.25 -19.45 13.45
CA SER A 342 -13.48 -20.16 13.72
C SER A 342 -13.15 -21.62 13.42
N GLU A 343 -12.91 -22.39 14.48
CA GLU A 343 -12.99 -23.83 14.42
C GLU A 343 -14.36 -24.18 13.84
N VAL A 344 -14.34 -24.87 12.71
CA VAL A 344 -15.50 -25.60 12.17
C VAL A 344 -15.25 -27.06 12.48
#